data_AF-A0A0C9S2W4-F1
#
_entry.id   AF-A0A0C9S2W4-F1
#
_cell.length_a   1.000
_cell.length_b   1.000
_cell.length_c   1.000
_cell.angle_alpha   90.00
_cell.angle_beta   90.00
_cell.angle_gamma   90.00
#
_symmetry.space_group_name_H-M   'P 1'
#
loop_
_entity.id
_entity.type
_entity.pdbx_description
1 polymer ?
#
loop_
_entity_poly.entity_id
_entity_poly.type
_entity_poly.pdbx_seq_one_letter_code
_entity_poly.pdbx_strand_id
1 'polypeptide(L)'
;MADTQKQRQFLFWACFLQAFLLIVGSQSSFVRPQESPLRLSVQLEEEGMCSDQYVVKIKTSCSAFAGTDDRISIAFGDAFGNQVYVARLDDPTVDTFERCSTDTFTILGPCVYKVCYLYLMRSGSDAWKPEWVKVYYGRGQSATFYYDMFIPDGVWYGFDLCSILTLARPHNSSLTI
;
A
#
# COMPACT_ATOMS: atom_id res chain seq x y z
N MET A 1 -12.37 -57.51 46.15
CA MET A 1 -13.26 -58.00 47.22
C MET A 1 -12.89 -57.26 48.48
N ALA A 2 -13.85 -56.48 48.98
CA ALA A 2 -13.99 -55.79 50.27
C ALA A 2 -12.76 -55.66 51.20
N ASP A 3 -12.32 -54.46 51.58
CA ASP A 3 -12.94 -53.49 52.50
C ASP A 3 -12.27 -53.57 53.88
N THR A 4 -12.37 -52.48 54.64
CA THR A 4 -12.29 -52.35 56.10
C THR A 4 -11.02 -51.74 56.73
N GLN A 5 -10.85 -50.42 56.61
CA GLN A 5 -10.35 -49.55 57.70
C GLN A 5 -10.61 -48.08 57.29
N LYS A 6 -11.84 -47.58 57.40
CA LYS A 6 -12.44 -47.04 58.62
C LYS A 6 -11.46 -46.23 59.48
N GLN A 7 -11.84 -44.97 59.65
CA GLN A 7 -11.61 -44.11 60.82
C GLN A 7 -10.61 -42.96 60.67
N ARG A 8 -11.21 -41.76 60.77
CA ARG A 8 -10.69 -40.48 61.26
C ARG A 8 -10.54 -39.36 60.24
N GLN A 9 -11.37 -39.36 59.21
CA GLN A 9 -11.87 -38.10 58.67
C GLN A 9 -13.11 -37.68 59.45
N PHE A 10 -13.19 -36.38 59.73
CA PHE A 10 -14.14 -35.64 60.56
C PHE A 10 -13.78 -35.46 62.04
N LEU A 11 -13.80 -34.17 62.42
CA LEU A 11 -13.72 -33.58 63.76
C LEU A 11 -12.30 -33.32 64.27
N PHE A 12 -11.78 -32.11 63.99
CA PHE A 12 -11.18 -31.21 65.00
C PHE A 12 -10.92 -29.85 64.32
N TRP A 13 -12.02 -29.15 64.06
CA TRP A 13 -12.02 -27.69 64.03
C TRP A 13 -11.44 -27.12 65.33
N ALA A 14 -10.82 -25.94 65.20
CA ALA A 14 -10.58 -24.93 66.22
C ALA A 14 -9.31 -25.01 67.08
N CYS A 15 -8.71 -23.81 67.20
CA CYS A 15 -7.72 -23.33 68.18
C CYS A 15 -6.22 -23.49 67.86
N PHE A 16 -5.62 -22.38 67.42
CA PHE A 16 -4.30 -21.81 67.76
C PHE A 16 -3.96 -20.82 66.62
N LEU A 17 -4.46 -19.58 66.55
CA LEU A 17 -4.42 -18.47 67.52
C LEU A 17 -2.98 -18.12 67.96
N GLN A 18 -2.55 -16.95 67.48
CA GLN A 18 -1.41 -16.09 67.88
C GLN A 18 -0.05 -16.43 67.24
N ALA A 19 0.81 -15.48 66.88
CA ALA A 19 0.78 -14.04 66.61
C ALA A 19 2.24 -13.66 66.27
N PHE A 20 2.50 -12.94 65.18
CA PHE A 20 3.70 -12.10 64.99
C PHE A 20 3.43 -11.23 63.73
N LEU A 21 2.81 -10.05 63.81
CA LEU A 21 3.28 -8.74 64.29
C LEU A 21 4.60 -8.26 63.64
N LEU A 22 4.45 -7.15 62.90
CA LEU A 22 5.40 -6.08 62.55
C LEU A 22 6.24 -6.22 61.26
N ILE A 23 5.75 -5.61 60.16
CA ILE A 23 6.54 -4.73 59.28
C ILE A 23 5.60 -3.61 58.82
N VAL A 24 5.49 -2.50 59.58
CA VAL A 24 6.15 -1.20 59.34
C VAL A 24 6.02 -0.72 57.88
N GLY A 25 5.27 0.36 57.71
CA GLY A 25 4.89 0.91 56.42
C GLY A 25 5.96 1.69 55.69
N SER A 26 5.61 2.04 54.46
CA SER A 26 6.12 3.21 53.74
C SER A 26 5.00 3.67 52.82
N GLN A 27 4.38 4.81 53.14
CA GLN A 27 3.50 5.49 52.19
C GLN A 27 4.36 5.96 51.03
N SER A 28 4.31 5.28 49.88
CA SER A 28 4.76 5.89 48.64
C SER A 28 3.61 6.70 48.07
N SER A 29 3.57 7.98 48.42
CA SER A 29 2.76 8.98 47.71
C SER A 29 3.36 9.15 46.32
N PHE A 30 3.14 8.18 45.41
CA PHE A 30 3.48 8.38 44.02
C PHE A 30 2.30 9.08 43.35
N VAL A 31 2.49 10.40 43.27
CA VAL A 31 1.70 11.35 42.50
C VAL A 31 1.31 10.73 41.17
N ARG A 32 0.00 10.57 40.94
CA ARG A 32 -0.58 10.24 39.63
C ARG A 32 -0.06 11.27 38.63
N PRO A 33 0.63 10.88 37.54
CA PRO A 33 0.91 11.83 36.47
C PRO A 33 -0.41 12.34 35.92
N GLN A 34 -0.59 13.64 36.08
CA GLN A 34 -1.69 14.44 35.62
C GLN A 34 -1.73 14.42 34.10
N GLU A 35 -2.81 13.91 33.51
CA GLU A 35 -3.12 14.18 32.10
C GLU A 35 -3.48 15.66 31.96
N SER A 36 -2.63 16.44 31.28
CA SER A 36 -2.99 17.74 30.74
C SER A 36 -1.86 18.29 29.86
N PRO A 37 -2.16 19.23 28.96
CA PRO A 37 -3.07 19.14 27.83
C PRO A 37 -2.24 19.04 26.54
N LEU A 38 -2.92 18.81 25.42
CA LEU A 38 -2.43 19.00 24.05
C LEU A 38 -1.25 20.00 23.95
N ARG A 39 -0.06 19.55 23.52
CA ARG A 39 0.94 20.43 22.88
C ARG A 39 1.08 20.03 21.42
N LEU A 40 0.69 21.00 20.61
CA LEU A 40 0.48 20.97 19.17
C LEU A 40 1.79 20.88 18.37
N SER A 41 1.63 20.31 17.17
CA SER A 41 2.42 20.48 15.95
C SER A 41 3.90 20.09 15.99
N VAL A 42 4.16 18.79 15.81
CA VAL A 42 5.11 18.44 14.74
C VAL A 42 4.28 18.38 13.46
N GLN A 43 4.35 19.43 12.65
CA GLN A 43 3.96 19.34 11.25
C GLN A 43 4.98 18.47 10.54
N LEU A 44 4.71 17.17 10.49
CA LEU A 44 5.24 16.27 9.47
C LEU A 44 4.05 15.74 8.65
N GLU A 45 3.24 16.66 8.15
CA GLU A 45 2.38 16.38 7.00
C GLU A 45 3.20 16.62 5.73
N GLU A 46 4.14 15.72 5.40
CA GLU A 46 4.71 15.61 4.04
C GLU A 46 5.23 14.21 3.64
N GLU A 47 5.02 13.14 4.43
CA GLU A 47 5.36 11.77 4.02
C GLU A 47 4.19 10.80 4.23
N GLY A 48 3.67 10.19 3.15
CA GLY A 48 3.07 8.86 3.23
C GLY A 48 1.56 8.66 3.07
N MET A 49 0.84 9.42 2.24
CA MET A 49 -0.51 9.00 1.80
C MET A 49 -0.40 8.12 0.55
N CYS A 50 -0.17 6.83 0.75
CA CYS A 50 -0.33 5.88 -0.35
C CYS A 50 -1.81 5.81 -0.78
N SER A 51 -2.04 5.50 -2.06
CA SER A 51 -3.38 5.42 -2.66
C SER A 51 -3.79 3.97 -2.83
N ASP A 52 -5.06 3.63 -2.64
CA ASP A 52 -5.67 2.34 -2.96
C ASP A 52 -6.65 2.43 -4.15
N GLN A 53 -6.96 3.65 -4.59
CA GLN A 53 -7.71 3.97 -5.80
C GLN A 53 -6.86 4.75 -6.78
N TYR A 54 -7.01 4.43 -8.07
CA TYR A 54 -6.23 5.00 -9.15
C TYR A 54 -7.13 5.36 -10.32
N VAL A 55 -6.81 6.46 -10.99
CA VAL A 55 -7.40 6.78 -12.30
C VAL A 55 -6.30 6.70 -13.34
N VAL A 56 -6.41 5.77 -14.28
CA VAL A 56 -5.46 5.58 -15.38
C VAL A 56 -6.07 6.13 -16.64
N LYS A 57 -5.36 7.06 -17.29
CA LYS A 57 -5.71 7.55 -18.63
C LYS A 57 -4.69 7.04 -19.63
N ILE A 58 -5.16 6.51 -20.75
CA ILE A 58 -4.30 6.04 -21.83
C ILE A 58 -4.71 6.77 -23.09
N LYS A 59 -3.75 7.44 -23.73
CA LYS A 59 -3.96 8.03 -25.05
C LYS A 59 -3.38 7.12 -26.11
N THR A 60 -4.22 6.66 -27.03
CA THR A 60 -3.77 5.93 -28.20
C THR A 60 -3.33 6.90 -29.30
N SER A 61 -2.29 6.52 -30.04
CA SER A 61 -1.74 7.34 -31.11
C SER A 61 -2.73 7.61 -32.23
N CYS A 62 -2.56 8.76 -32.89
CA CYS A 62 -3.25 9.08 -34.14
C CYS A 62 -2.59 8.47 -35.38
N SER A 63 -1.52 7.70 -35.26
CA SER A 63 -0.89 7.02 -36.40
C SER A 63 -1.78 5.89 -36.95
N ALA A 64 -1.49 5.45 -38.18
CA ALA A 64 -2.23 4.35 -38.80
C ALA A 64 -2.05 3.05 -37.99
N PHE A 65 -3.12 2.26 -37.88
CA PHE A 65 -3.14 0.97 -37.16
C PHE A 65 -2.80 1.06 -35.67
N ALA A 66 -2.96 2.24 -35.05
CA ALA A 66 -2.59 2.45 -33.66
C ALA A 66 -3.58 1.88 -32.64
N GLY A 67 -4.85 1.67 -33.01
CA GLY A 67 -5.89 1.11 -32.13
C GLY A 67 -5.90 -0.42 -32.11
N THR A 68 -6.61 -1.00 -31.15
CA THR A 68 -6.59 -2.45 -30.89
C THR A 68 -7.85 -2.94 -30.18
N ASP A 69 -8.29 -4.16 -30.51
CA ASP A 69 -9.28 -4.91 -29.73
C ASP A 69 -8.63 -5.95 -28.79
N ASP A 70 -7.30 -5.99 -28.77
CA ASP A 70 -6.55 -6.97 -27.99
C ASP A 70 -6.71 -6.77 -26.49
N ARG A 71 -6.42 -7.84 -25.73
CA ARG A 71 -6.38 -7.76 -24.28
C ARG A 71 -5.18 -6.92 -23.83
N ILE A 72 -5.44 -5.83 -23.12
CA ILE A 72 -4.41 -5.00 -22.51
C ILE A 72 -4.33 -5.25 -21.01
N SER A 73 -3.17 -5.72 -20.54
CA SER A 73 -2.80 -5.81 -19.12
C SER A 73 -1.90 -4.64 -18.71
N ILE A 74 -1.96 -4.24 -17.45
CA ILE A 74 -1.11 -3.19 -16.89
C ILE A 74 -0.55 -3.61 -15.52
N ALA A 75 0.69 -3.22 -15.25
CA ALA A 75 1.31 -3.29 -13.94
C ALA A 75 2.03 -1.96 -13.64
N PHE A 76 1.82 -1.37 -12.46
CA PHE A 76 2.51 -0.16 -12.04
C PHE A 76 2.71 -0.15 -10.53
N GLY A 77 3.67 0.65 -10.06
CA GLY A 77 3.99 0.66 -8.63
C GLY A 77 5.12 1.59 -8.25
N ASP A 78 5.65 1.39 -7.04
CA ASP A 78 6.64 2.27 -6.43
C ASP A 78 7.99 1.58 -6.15
N ALA A 79 8.95 2.39 -5.67
CA ALA A 79 10.31 1.98 -5.36
C ALA A 79 10.40 1.00 -4.17
N PHE A 80 9.30 0.78 -3.44
CA PHE A 80 9.24 -0.14 -2.30
C PHE A 80 8.73 -1.53 -2.70
N GLY A 81 8.44 -1.74 -3.99
CA GLY A 81 7.94 -3.01 -4.51
C GLY A 81 6.42 -3.18 -4.38
N ASN A 82 5.67 -2.13 -3.99
CA ASN A 82 4.22 -2.19 -4.06
C ASN A 82 3.79 -2.18 -5.52
N GLN A 83 2.89 -3.08 -5.91
CA GLN A 83 2.44 -3.26 -7.30
C GLN A 83 0.93 -3.36 -7.40
N VAL A 84 0.34 -2.58 -8.30
CA VAL A 84 -1.01 -2.77 -8.81
C VAL A 84 -0.91 -3.51 -10.14
N TYR A 85 -1.69 -4.58 -10.28
CA TYR A 85 -1.78 -5.37 -11.50
C TYR A 85 -3.23 -5.53 -11.92
N VAL A 86 -3.51 -5.29 -13.20
CA VAL A 86 -4.83 -5.51 -13.80
C VAL A 86 -4.65 -6.39 -15.04
N ALA A 87 -5.32 -7.54 -15.02
CA ALA A 87 -5.20 -8.55 -16.06
C ALA A 87 -5.91 -8.16 -17.37
N ARG A 88 -7.00 -7.39 -17.31
CA ARG A 88 -7.65 -6.79 -18.48
C ARG A 88 -8.20 -5.45 -18.05
N LEU A 89 -7.78 -4.37 -18.70
CA LEU A 89 -8.18 -3.01 -18.36
C LEU A 89 -9.62 -2.70 -18.77
N ASP A 90 -10.01 -3.19 -19.94
CA ASP A 90 -11.25 -2.84 -20.62
C ASP A 90 -12.34 -3.90 -20.45
N ASP A 91 -13.58 -3.46 -20.66
CA ASP A 91 -14.69 -4.34 -20.94
C ASP A 91 -14.69 -4.61 -22.46
N PRO A 92 -14.59 -5.88 -22.91
CA PRO A 92 -14.54 -6.21 -24.34
C PRO A 92 -15.80 -5.83 -25.13
N THR A 93 -16.86 -5.37 -24.46
CA THR A 93 -18.10 -4.88 -25.10
C THR A 93 -18.09 -3.37 -25.36
N VAL A 94 -17.05 -2.66 -24.91
CA VAL A 94 -16.90 -1.21 -25.08
C VAL A 94 -15.64 -0.94 -25.91
N ASP A 95 -15.82 -0.25 -27.04
CA ASP A 95 -14.70 0.19 -27.87
C ASP A 95 -13.78 1.10 -27.04
N THR A 96 -12.58 0.61 -26.76
CA THR A 96 -11.52 1.31 -26.04
C THR A 96 -10.21 1.09 -26.78
N PHE A 97 -9.24 1.95 -26.52
CA PHE A 97 -7.95 1.94 -27.20
C PHE A 97 -8.03 2.26 -28.69
N GLU A 98 -9.10 2.92 -29.14
CA GLU A 98 -9.27 3.36 -30.51
C GLU A 98 -8.21 4.38 -30.97
N ARG A 99 -7.97 4.44 -32.27
CA ARG A 99 -7.02 5.44 -32.82
C ARG A 99 -7.42 6.86 -32.42
N CYS A 100 -6.46 7.65 -31.93
CA CYS A 100 -6.67 8.99 -31.37
C CYS A 100 -7.53 9.08 -30.09
N SER A 101 -7.96 7.97 -29.49
CA SER A 101 -8.79 8.00 -28.28
C SER A 101 -7.98 8.40 -27.04
N THR A 102 -8.71 8.79 -25.99
CA THR A 102 -8.16 8.81 -24.63
C THR A 102 -9.14 8.12 -23.70
N ASP A 103 -8.79 6.91 -23.27
CA ASP A 103 -9.63 6.06 -22.44
C ASP A 103 -9.25 6.21 -20.97
N THR A 104 -10.24 6.09 -20.08
CA THR A 104 -10.09 6.32 -18.64
C THR A 104 -10.58 5.13 -17.85
N PHE A 105 -9.72 4.60 -16.97
CA PHE A 105 -9.99 3.44 -16.15
C PHE A 105 -9.87 3.81 -14.67
N THR A 106 -10.82 3.38 -13.85
CA THR A 106 -10.72 3.48 -12.39
C THR A 106 -10.32 2.11 -11.84
N ILE A 107 -9.17 2.04 -11.17
CA ILE A 107 -8.56 0.81 -10.69
C ILE A 107 -8.48 0.87 -9.17
N LEU A 108 -8.86 -0.22 -8.51
CA LEU A 108 -8.59 -0.45 -7.10
C LEU A 108 -7.41 -1.39 -6.97
N GLY A 109 -6.54 -1.15 -5.99
CA GLY A 109 -5.34 -1.95 -5.80
C GLY A 109 -4.69 -1.73 -4.45
N PRO A 110 -3.59 -2.45 -4.15
CA PRO A 110 -2.83 -2.22 -2.93
C PRO A 110 -2.25 -0.80 -2.89
N CYS A 111 -1.85 -0.38 -1.70
CA CYS A 111 -1.30 0.94 -1.46
C CYS A 111 0.00 1.18 -2.25
N VAL A 112 0.04 2.22 -3.09
CA VAL A 112 1.27 2.69 -3.75
C VAL A 112 1.54 4.13 -3.33
N TYR A 113 2.77 4.42 -2.94
CA TYR A 113 3.17 5.75 -2.45
C TYR A 113 3.47 6.73 -3.57
N LYS A 114 4.37 6.34 -4.48
CA LYS A 114 4.77 7.17 -5.62
C LYS A 114 5.01 6.26 -6.81
N VAL A 115 4.10 6.31 -7.77
CA VAL A 115 4.25 5.54 -9.01
C VAL A 115 5.53 5.97 -9.72
N CYS A 116 6.43 5.02 -9.95
CA CYS A 116 7.71 5.25 -10.61
C CYS A 116 8.07 4.20 -11.67
N TYR A 117 7.30 3.13 -11.78
CA TYR A 117 7.37 2.21 -12.92
C TYR A 117 5.97 1.92 -13.46
N LEU A 118 5.92 1.57 -14.74
CA LEU A 118 4.70 1.14 -15.42
C LEU A 118 5.06 0.24 -16.60
N TYR A 119 4.38 -0.90 -16.69
CA TYR A 119 4.47 -1.85 -17.79
C TYR A 119 3.08 -2.13 -18.36
N LEU A 120 3.02 -2.26 -19.68
CA LEU A 120 1.87 -2.72 -20.44
C LEU A 120 2.19 -4.07 -21.06
N MET A 121 1.18 -4.92 -21.21
CA MET A 121 1.28 -6.14 -22.00
C MET A 121 0.05 -6.24 -22.89
N ARG A 122 0.27 -6.28 -24.20
CA ARG A 122 -0.76 -6.60 -25.19
C ARG A 122 -0.80 -8.11 -25.39
N SER A 123 -1.99 -8.68 -25.59
CA SER A 123 -2.17 -10.09 -25.92
C SER A 123 -3.24 -10.24 -26.98
N GLY A 124 -2.82 -10.58 -28.21
CA GLY A 124 -3.71 -10.79 -29.34
C GLY A 124 -3.05 -10.49 -30.69
N SER A 125 -3.87 -10.33 -31.72
CA SER A 125 -3.41 -10.24 -33.11
C SER A 125 -3.18 -8.82 -33.61
N ASP A 126 -3.80 -7.83 -32.97
CA ASP A 126 -3.81 -6.47 -33.47
C ASP A 126 -2.50 -5.74 -33.15
N ALA A 127 -2.23 -4.67 -33.88
CA ALA A 127 -1.22 -3.72 -33.45
C ALA A 127 -1.79 -2.83 -32.34
N TRP A 128 -0.93 -2.20 -31.53
CA TRP A 128 -1.38 -1.13 -30.63
C TRP A 128 -0.24 -0.17 -30.36
N LYS A 129 -0.51 1.14 -30.47
CA LYS A 129 0.47 2.19 -30.22
C LYS A 129 -0.09 3.23 -29.24
N PRO A 130 0.17 3.09 -27.93
CA PRO A 130 -0.12 4.16 -26.97
C PRO A 130 0.89 5.32 -27.14
N GLU A 131 0.40 6.55 -27.09
CA GLU A 131 1.25 7.74 -26.94
C GLU A 131 1.75 7.86 -25.51
N TRP A 132 0.82 7.84 -24.55
CA TRP A 132 1.15 7.93 -23.13
C TRP A 132 0.14 7.23 -22.23
N VAL A 133 0.61 6.84 -21.06
CA VAL A 133 -0.20 6.40 -19.92
C VAL A 133 0.02 7.36 -18.77
N LYS A 134 -1.06 7.87 -18.20
CA LYS A 134 -1.04 8.74 -17.03
C LYS A 134 -1.81 8.12 -15.88
N VAL A 135 -1.12 7.87 -14.78
CA VAL A 135 -1.70 7.33 -13.54
C VAL A 135 -1.88 8.46 -12.56
N TYR A 136 -3.11 8.70 -12.14
CA TYR A 136 -3.45 9.59 -11.03
C TYR A 136 -3.63 8.76 -9.76
N TYR A 137 -3.06 9.24 -8.66
CA TYR A 137 -3.05 8.57 -7.36
C TYR A 137 -2.97 9.58 -6.22
N GLY A 138 -3.42 9.19 -5.04
CA GLY A 138 -3.35 10.01 -3.84
C GLY A 138 -4.07 11.36 -3.99
N ARG A 139 -3.64 12.36 -3.21
CA ARG A 139 -4.21 13.72 -3.22
C ARG A 139 -3.68 14.56 -4.40
N GLY A 140 -3.99 14.14 -5.62
CA GLY A 140 -3.68 14.90 -6.85
C GLY A 140 -2.31 14.64 -7.45
N GLN A 141 -1.62 13.57 -7.05
CA GLN A 141 -0.37 13.17 -7.65
C GLN A 141 -0.63 12.45 -8.99
N SER A 142 0.35 12.51 -9.89
CA SER A 142 0.30 11.71 -11.12
C SER A 142 1.69 11.38 -11.65
N ALA A 143 1.78 10.25 -12.34
CA ALA A 143 2.95 9.82 -13.09
C ALA A 143 2.53 9.62 -14.56
N THR A 144 3.34 10.10 -15.50
CA THR A 144 3.08 9.96 -16.95
C THR A 144 4.25 9.23 -17.60
N PHE A 145 3.93 8.21 -18.40
CA PHE A 145 4.87 7.36 -19.12
C PHE A 145 4.57 7.46 -20.62
N TYR A 146 5.58 7.80 -21.41
CA TYR A 146 5.44 8.00 -22.85
C TYR A 146 6.00 6.80 -23.60
N TYR A 147 5.18 6.19 -24.45
CA TYR A 147 5.53 4.97 -25.18
C TYR A 147 5.86 5.28 -26.64
N ASP A 148 4.93 5.95 -27.33
CA ASP A 148 4.99 6.33 -28.76
C ASP A 148 5.61 5.25 -29.67
N MET A 149 5.29 3.99 -29.40
CA MET A 149 5.71 2.83 -30.20
C MET A 149 4.71 1.69 -30.12
N PHE A 150 4.77 0.78 -31.10
CA PHE A 150 3.91 -0.39 -31.11
C PHE A 150 4.33 -1.36 -30.01
N ILE A 151 3.36 -1.76 -29.16
CA ILE A 151 3.59 -2.70 -28.06
C ILE A 151 3.69 -4.12 -28.63
N PRO A 152 4.79 -4.85 -28.37
CA PRO A 152 4.92 -6.24 -28.81
C PRO A 152 3.87 -7.14 -28.16
N ASP A 153 3.49 -8.21 -28.86
CA ASP A 153 2.55 -9.20 -28.32
C ASP A 153 3.23 -10.04 -27.23
N GLY A 154 2.50 -10.31 -26.14
CA GLY A 154 2.90 -11.28 -25.12
C GLY A 154 4.12 -10.89 -24.28
N VAL A 155 4.58 -9.64 -24.34
CA VAL A 155 5.75 -9.16 -23.59
C VAL A 155 5.36 -7.93 -22.76
N TRP A 156 5.79 -7.91 -21.50
CA TRP A 156 5.71 -6.73 -20.65
C TRP A 156 6.69 -5.66 -21.15
N TYR A 157 6.15 -4.57 -21.68
CA TYR A 157 6.90 -3.45 -22.22
C TYR A 157 6.61 -2.19 -21.39
N GLY A 158 7.64 -1.42 -21.02
CA GLY A 158 7.47 -0.26 -20.17
C GLY A 158 8.75 0.29 -19.56
N PHE A 159 8.62 0.98 -18.43
CA PHE A 159 9.69 1.76 -17.82
C PHE A 159 9.75 1.52 -16.32
N ASP A 160 10.96 1.43 -15.78
CA ASP A 160 11.24 1.53 -14.35
C ASP A 160 12.16 2.73 -14.10
N LEU A 161 11.61 3.76 -13.47
CA LEU A 161 12.27 5.03 -13.19
C LEU A 161 12.45 5.25 -11.69
N CYS A 162 12.26 4.21 -10.87
CA CYS A 162 12.27 4.33 -9.42
C CYS A 162 13.61 4.82 -8.87
N SER A 163 14.73 4.39 -9.46
CA SER A 163 16.07 4.87 -9.10
C SER A 163 16.30 6.34 -9.47
N ILE A 164 15.88 6.77 -10.65
CA ILE A 164 16.05 8.16 -11.14
C ILE A 164 15.28 9.14 -10.26
N LEU A 165 14.07 8.76 -9.84
CA LEU A 165 13.21 9.60 -9.01
C LEU A 165 13.69 9.73 -7.55
N THR A 166 14.58 8.85 -7.09
CA THR A 166 15.27 9.01 -5.79
C THR A 166 16.43 10.00 -5.86
N LEU A 167 17.14 10.07 -7.00
CA LEU A 167 18.28 10.98 -7.20
C LEU A 167 17.86 12.42 -7.56
N ALA A 168 16.66 12.60 -8.11
CA ALA A 168 16.12 13.91 -8.47
C ALA A 168 15.49 14.67 -7.29
N ARG A 169 15.38 14.06 -6.09
CA ARG A 169 15.05 14.82 -4.87
C ARG A 169 16.25 15.74 -4.59
N PRO A 170 16.08 17.07 -4.45
CA PRO A 170 17.15 17.90 -3.92
C PRO A 170 17.44 17.38 -2.51
N HIS A 171 18.52 16.63 -2.38
CA HIS A 171 19.05 16.25 -1.07
C HIS A 171 19.48 17.56 -0.43
N ASN A 172 18.64 18.10 0.47
CA ASN A 172 19.03 19.22 1.30
C ASN A 172 20.08 18.68 2.28
N SER A 173 21.28 18.52 1.78
CA SER A 173 22.47 18.14 2.52
C SER A 173 22.81 19.36 3.37
N SER A 174 22.24 19.42 4.57
CA SER A 174 22.72 20.33 5.59
C SER A 174 24.14 19.89 5.94
N LEU A 175 25.12 20.52 5.29
CA LEU A 175 26.52 20.46 5.69
C LEU A 175 26.60 21.12 7.07
N THR A 176 26.81 20.28 8.08
CA THR A 176 27.30 20.73 9.38
C THR A 176 28.80 20.96 9.23
N ILE A 177 29.24 22.21 9.39
CA ILE A 177 30.60 22.58 9.79
C ILE A 177 30.53 22.95 11.26
#